data_AF-A0A1R2BMV9-F1
#
_entry.id   AF-A0A1R2BMV9-F1
#
_cell.length_a   1.000
_cell.length_b   1.000
_cell.length_c   1.000
_cell.angle_alpha   90.00
_cell.angle_beta   90.00
_cell.angle_gamma   90.00
#
_symmetry.space_group_name_H-M   'P 1'
#
loop_
_entity.id
_entity.type
_entity.pdbx_description
1 polymer ?
#
loop_
_entity_poly.entity_id
_entity_poly.type
_entity_poly.pdbx_seq_one_letter_code
_entity_poly.pdbx_strand_id
1 'polypeptide(L)'
;MSEIYLYLRKLENFSIIVNGSQELGYEIYNKRWGMFHMDEDDFQFRTVSNSEILTNSYHLPSKGRYALYKGELIEIVSEKKKVLLVSDLDKTLWSPLDETNEAYDVFIKYWISHFGFNDSILVYNTGRNLKEYIEASKNLFEPDAIVLVLGNYAYVFNELGEPIIQEDYQVVLRDFIDPDWDSQFFSSLILSKFEINPDFLRFIDPYNICFIIPDEVLFQKLDEIKEFVKNPNKERYEGRLLNAKCIVSRQYCINEHFLEILPISAGKHLGLIYCQRKFGFTNDNTMIAGDSLNDIDVLKHPVYGVLVGNSEPLVKEWYAKKPRANKYLSTLTMAYAVKEGLEKFVEDSFI
;
A
#
# COMPACT_ATOMS: atom_id res chain seq x y z
N MET A 1 -9.05 -6.27 -35.17
CA MET A 1 -8.02 -5.59 -34.39
C MET A 1 -8.19 -5.83 -32.89
N SER A 2 -7.14 -6.32 -32.25
CA SER A 2 -6.97 -6.43 -30.81
C SER A 2 -5.97 -5.38 -30.33
N GLU A 3 -6.10 -4.92 -29.10
CA GLU A 3 -5.15 -4.02 -28.43
C GLU A 3 -4.36 -4.81 -27.39
N ILE A 4 -3.03 -4.76 -27.45
CA ILE A 4 -2.16 -5.45 -26.51
C ILE A 4 -1.33 -4.42 -25.74
N TYR A 5 -1.41 -4.49 -24.42
CA TYR A 5 -0.69 -3.63 -23.49
C TYR A 5 0.50 -4.38 -22.89
N LEU A 6 1.68 -3.80 -22.94
CA LEU A 6 2.91 -4.40 -22.45
C LEU A 6 3.40 -3.70 -21.19
N TYR A 7 3.61 -4.44 -20.10
CA TYR A 7 4.10 -3.87 -18.85
C TYR A 7 5.61 -3.56 -18.93
N LEU A 8 5.99 -2.28 -18.85
CA LEU A 8 7.34 -1.79 -19.15
C LEU A 8 8.31 -1.80 -17.95
N ARG A 9 7.82 -1.75 -16.70
CA ARG A 9 8.66 -1.45 -15.52
C ARG A 9 9.74 -2.47 -15.15
N LYS A 10 9.77 -3.62 -15.80
CA LYS A 10 10.76 -4.68 -15.56
C LYS A 10 11.28 -5.30 -16.86
N LEU A 11 11.10 -4.59 -17.98
CA LEU A 11 11.59 -5.01 -19.28
C LEU A 11 12.85 -4.22 -19.62
N GLU A 12 13.96 -4.94 -19.70
CA GLU A 12 15.16 -4.47 -20.38
C GLU A 12 15.08 -4.99 -21.81
N ASN A 13 15.21 -4.11 -22.81
CA ASN A 13 15.33 -4.44 -24.24
C ASN A 13 14.41 -5.58 -24.75
N PHE A 14 13.28 -5.23 -25.36
CA PHE A 14 12.35 -6.20 -25.93
C PHE A 14 12.09 -5.95 -27.42
N SER A 15 11.56 -6.97 -28.12
CA SER A 15 11.02 -6.84 -29.47
C SER A 15 9.76 -7.71 -29.63
N ILE A 16 8.79 -7.22 -30.38
CA ILE A 16 7.53 -7.91 -30.64
C ILE A 16 7.54 -8.34 -32.11
N ILE A 17 7.19 -9.61 -32.36
CA ILE A 17 7.17 -10.19 -33.70
C ILE A 17 5.80 -10.82 -33.94
N VAL A 18 5.15 -10.43 -35.04
CA VAL A 18 3.87 -10.99 -35.46
C VAL A 18 4.05 -11.63 -36.83
N ASN A 19 3.69 -12.91 -36.98
CA ASN A 19 3.85 -13.69 -38.22
C ASN A 19 5.25 -13.62 -38.86
N GLY A 20 6.32 -13.58 -38.06
CA GLY A 20 7.70 -13.54 -38.56
C GLY A 20 8.14 -12.20 -39.17
N SER A 21 7.27 -11.18 -39.11
CA SER A 21 7.57 -9.79 -39.51
C SER A 21 7.94 -8.99 -38.26
N GLN A 22 9.05 -8.24 -38.32
CA GLN A 22 9.48 -7.40 -37.20
C GLN A 22 8.74 -6.04 -37.23
N GLU A 23 8.50 -5.48 -36.04
CA GLU A 23 7.96 -4.15 -35.75
C GLU A 23 6.47 -3.94 -36.07
N LEU A 24 5.62 -4.22 -35.08
CA LEU A 24 4.42 -3.40 -34.89
C LEU A 24 4.85 -2.03 -34.35
N GLY A 25 4.22 -0.97 -34.86
CA GLY A 25 4.31 0.35 -34.24
C GLY A 25 3.78 0.26 -32.82
N TYR A 26 4.68 0.18 -31.84
CA TYR A 26 4.33 0.26 -30.44
C TYR A 26 4.35 1.73 -30.03
N GLU A 27 3.41 2.11 -29.18
CA GLU A 27 3.35 3.44 -28.58
C GLU A 27 3.35 3.34 -27.06
N ILE A 28 3.78 4.41 -26.39
CA ILE A 28 3.68 4.50 -24.94
C ILE A 28 2.25 4.88 -24.62
N TYR A 29 1.52 4.00 -23.93
CA TYR A 29 0.15 4.26 -23.49
C TYR A 29 0.14 5.09 -22.21
N ASN A 30 0.95 4.70 -21.22
CA ASN A 30 1.24 5.49 -20.03
C ASN A 30 2.60 5.09 -19.46
N LYS A 31 2.99 5.73 -18.35
CA LYS A 31 4.28 5.49 -17.66
C LYS A 31 4.62 4.02 -17.39
N ARG A 32 3.63 3.12 -17.24
CA ARG A 32 3.83 1.68 -16.97
C ARG A 32 3.60 0.79 -18.18
N TRP A 33 2.88 1.25 -19.19
CA TRP A 33 2.35 0.40 -20.26
C TRP A 33 2.70 0.94 -21.64
N GLY A 34 3.28 0.09 -22.48
CA GLY A 34 3.27 0.25 -23.93
C GLY A 34 2.00 -0.35 -24.51
N MET A 35 1.65 0.01 -25.74
CA MET A 35 0.51 -0.54 -26.47
C MET A 35 0.86 -0.79 -27.92
N PHE A 36 0.29 -1.84 -28.50
CA PHE A 36 0.32 -2.10 -29.94
C PHE A 36 -0.99 -2.74 -30.38
N HIS A 37 -1.30 -2.61 -31.67
CA HIS A 37 -2.51 -3.17 -32.28
C HIS A 37 -2.14 -4.38 -33.15
N MET A 38 -3.00 -5.39 -33.20
CA MET A 38 -2.80 -6.52 -34.09
C MET A 38 -4.11 -7.07 -34.67
N ASP A 39 -4.11 -7.47 -35.93
CA ASP A 39 -5.27 -8.11 -36.58
C ASP A 39 -5.21 -9.63 -36.57
N GLU A 40 -4.07 -10.20 -36.22
CA GLU A 40 -3.87 -11.65 -36.09
C GLU A 40 -4.27 -12.12 -34.69
N ASP A 41 -4.35 -13.44 -34.51
CA ASP A 41 -4.58 -14.05 -33.19
C ASP A 41 -3.28 -14.57 -32.56
N ASP A 42 -2.24 -14.84 -33.35
CA ASP A 42 -0.97 -15.37 -32.87
C ASP A 42 0.15 -14.32 -32.91
N PHE A 43 0.98 -14.28 -31.86
CA PHE A 43 2.20 -13.47 -31.85
C PHE A 43 3.33 -14.10 -31.04
N GLN A 44 4.56 -13.69 -31.35
CA GLN A 44 5.75 -14.01 -30.58
C GLN A 44 6.27 -12.76 -29.87
N PHE A 45 6.50 -12.88 -28.58
CA PHE A 45 7.15 -11.85 -27.78
C PHE A 45 8.58 -12.28 -27.47
N ARG A 46 9.55 -11.42 -27.78
CA ARG A 46 10.96 -11.68 -27.51
C ARG A 46 11.50 -10.67 -26.51
N THR A 47 12.04 -11.15 -25.40
CA THR A 47 12.75 -10.32 -24.41
C THR A 47 14.22 -10.68 -24.41
N VAL A 48 15.09 -9.68 -24.30
CA VAL A 48 16.53 -9.88 -24.12
C VAL A 48 16.88 -9.60 -22.67
N SER A 49 17.29 -10.64 -21.94
CA SER A 49 17.73 -10.51 -20.55
C SER A 49 19.10 -11.16 -20.41
N ASN A 50 20.09 -10.43 -19.89
CA ASN A 50 21.46 -10.93 -19.68
C ASN A 50 22.11 -11.58 -20.93
N SER A 51 21.84 -11.05 -22.13
CA SER A 51 22.29 -11.60 -23.42
C SER A 51 21.62 -12.91 -23.86
N GLU A 52 20.62 -13.40 -23.12
CA GLU A 52 19.74 -14.48 -23.55
C GLU A 52 18.47 -13.91 -24.20
N ILE A 53 18.05 -14.53 -25.30
CA ILE A 53 16.80 -14.20 -25.99
C ILE A 53 15.75 -15.21 -25.56
N LEU A 54 14.76 -14.78 -24.78
CA LEU A 54 13.59 -15.57 -24.46
C LEU A 54 12.50 -15.26 -25.48
N THR A 55 11.98 -16.29 -26.16
CA THR A 55 10.85 -16.16 -27.10
C THR A 55 9.65 -16.92 -26.56
N ASN A 56 8.59 -16.19 -26.24
CA ASN A 56 7.31 -16.75 -25.84
C ASN A 56 6.31 -16.58 -26.98
N SER A 57 5.50 -17.61 -27.24
CA SER A 57 4.42 -17.55 -28.23
C SER A 57 3.08 -17.44 -27.51
N TYR A 58 2.21 -16.58 -28.02
CA TYR A 58 0.91 -16.28 -27.45
C TYR A 58 -0.17 -16.43 -28.52
N HIS A 59 -1.33 -16.90 -28.08
CA HIS A 59 -2.54 -16.99 -28.87
C HIS A 59 -3.64 -16.19 -28.18
N LEU A 60 -4.30 -15.30 -28.91
CA LEU A 60 -5.44 -14.52 -28.45
C LEU A 60 -6.70 -15.39 -28.57
N PRO A 61 -7.44 -15.64 -27.48
CA PRO A 61 -8.67 -16.44 -27.55
C PRO A 61 -9.77 -15.79 -28.40
N SER A 62 -9.76 -14.46 -28.51
CA SER A 62 -10.70 -13.67 -29.31
C SER A 62 -10.16 -12.27 -29.59
N LYS A 63 -10.88 -11.48 -30.39
CA LYS A 63 -10.57 -10.06 -30.55
C LYS A 63 -10.96 -9.28 -29.30
N GLY A 64 -10.04 -8.48 -28.78
CA GLY A 64 -10.26 -7.76 -27.53
C GLY A 64 -9.04 -6.97 -27.07
N ARG A 65 -9.05 -6.61 -25.78
CA ARG A 65 -7.97 -5.89 -25.12
C ARG A 65 -7.25 -6.85 -24.18
N TYR A 66 -5.93 -6.90 -24.24
CA TYR A 66 -5.14 -7.82 -23.42
C TYR A 66 -3.91 -7.12 -22.84
N ALA A 67 -3.50 -7.51 -21.64
CA ALA A 67 -2.25 -7.09 -21.01
C ALA A 67 -1.27 -8.26 -20.94
N LEU A 68 -0.02 -8.04 -21.36
CA LEU A 68 1.09 -8.97 -21.16
C LEU A 68 1.86 -8.56 -19.90
N TYR A 69 1.74 -9.37 -18.84
CA TYR A 69 2.36 -9.12 -17.54
C TYR A 69 3.03 -10.39 -17.01
N LYS A 70 4.31 -10.29 -16.62
CA LYS A 70 5.15 -11.44 -16.18
C LYS A 70 5.10 -12.64 -17.14
N GLY A 71 5.00 -12.38 -18.44
CA GLY A 71 4.93 -13.43 -19.46
C GLY A 71 3.57 -14.11 -19.59
N GLU A 72 2.54 -13.63 -18.89
CA GLU A 72 1.16 -14.12 -19.00
C GLU A 72 0.28 -13.11 -19.71
N LEU A 73 -0.61 -13.63 -20.57
CA LEU A 73 -1.60 -12.83 -21.26
C LEU A 73 -2.89 -12.76 -20.42
N ILE A 74 -3.31 -11.54 -20.09
CA ILE A 74 -4.46 -11.24 -19.23
C ILE A 74 -5.50 -10.50 -20.07
N GLU A 75 -6.71 -11.02 -20.18
CA GLU A 75 -7.81 -10.30 -20.83
C GLU A 75 -8.22 -9.09 -20.00
N ILE A 76 -8.40 -7.95 -20.65
CA ILE A 76 -8.86 -6.70 -20.03
C ILE A 76 -10.36 -6.59 -20.26
N VAL A 77 -11.12 -6.79 -19.19
CA VAL A 77 -12.58 -6.68 -19.22
C VAL A 77 -13.02 -5.25 -18.84
N SER A 78 -12.29 -4.61 -17.93
CA SER A 78 -12.57 -3.29 -17.35
C SER A 78 -13.94 -3.17 -16.66
N GLU A 79 -13.93 -2.91 -15.35
CA GLU A 79 -15.12 -2.57 -14.58
C GLU A 79 -15.69 -1.22 -14.99
N LYS A 80 -17.01 -1.06 -14.84
CA LYS A 80 -17.67 0.24 -15.07
C LYS A 80 -17.35 1.24 -13.97
N LYS A 81 -17.20 0.75 -12.72
CA LYS A 81 -16.89 1.59 -11.56
C LYS A 81 -15.39 1.71 -11.40
N LYS A 82 -14.87 2.94 -11.45
CA LYS A 82 -13.49 3.22 -11.04
C LYS A 82 -13.37 3.22 -9.51
N VAL A 83 -12.26 2.73 -9.00
CA VAL A 83 -12.01 2.55 -7.56
C VAL A 83 -10.66 3.16 -7.18
N LEU A 84 -10.63 3.89 -6.07
CA LEU A 84 -9.39 4.17 -5.35
C LEU A 84 -9.21 3.08 -4.30
N LEU A 85 -8.23 2.20 -4.50
CA LEU A 85 -7.83 1.21 -3.51
C LEU A 85 -6.62 1.73 -2.74
N VAL A 86 -6.80 2.01 -1.44
CA VAL A 86 -5.70 2.36 -0.53
C VAL A 86 -5.50 1.20 0.44
N SER A 87 -4.50 0.36 0.16
CA SER A 87 -4.25 -0.85 0.93
C SER A 87 -2.96 -0.76 1.70
N ASP A 88 -2.93 -1.31 2.91
CA ASP A 88 -1.68 -1.73 3.51
C ASP A 88 -0.97 -2.79 2.63
N LEU A 89 0.33 -2.94 2.84
CA LEU A 89 1.17 -3.84 2.05
C LEU A 89 1.45 -5.15 2.80
N ASP A 90 2.22 -5.07 3.88
CA ASP A 90 2.77 -6.21 4.61
C ASP A 90 1.66 -7.02 5.30
N LYS A 91 1.56 -8.31 5.00
CA LYS A 91 0.48 -9.21 5.48
C LYS A 91 -0.94 -8.82 5.03
N THR A 92 -1.09 -7.75 4.24
CA THR A 92 -2.37 -7.35 3.64
C THR A 92 -2.42 -7.69 2.15
N LEU A 93 -1.56 -7.10 1.33
CA LEU A 93 -1.43 -7.45 -0.09
C LEU A 93 -0.28 -8.42 -0.33
N TRP A 94 0.83 -8.25 0.38
CA TRP A 94 2.07 -8.92 0.06
C TRP A 94 2.86 -9.26 1.34
N SER A 95 3.75 -10.24 1.27
CA SER A 95 4.67 -10.57 2.35
C SER A 95 6.05 -10.92 1.81
N PRO A 96 7.15 -10.42 2.42
CA PRO A 96 8.51 -10.86 2.12
C PRO A 96 8.79 -12.29 2.63
N LEU A 97 7.98 -12.80 3.56
CA LEU A 97 8.18 -14.13 4.17
C LEU A 97 7.36 -15.24 3.51
N ASP A 98 6.46 -14.90 2.59
CA ASP A 98 5.62 -15.90 1.92
C ASP A 98 6.33 -16.40 0.65
N GLU A 99 6.78 -17.66 0.70
CA GLU A 99 7.41 -18.35 -0.43
C GLU A 99 6.42 -18.54 -1.60
N THR A 100 5.12 -18.38 -1.36
CA THR A 100 4.04 -18.45 -2.33
C THR A 100 3.24 -17.16 -2.34
N ASN A 101 3.84 -16.06 -2.82
CA ASN A 101 3.14 -14.81 -3.16
C ASN A 101 2.08 -14.96 -4.29
N GLU A 102 1.52 -16.16 -4.47
CA GLU A 102 0.44 -16.51 -5.39
C GLU A 102 -0.78 -15.62 -5.18
N ALA A 103 -1.19 -15.38 -3.92
CA ALA A 103 -2.32 -14.51 -3.63
C ALA A 103 -2.14 -13.10 -4.21
N TYR A 104 -0.92 -12.55 -4.09
CA TYR A 104 -0.58 -11.25 -4.63
C TYR A 104 -0.62 -11.27 -6.17
N ASP A 105 -0.05 -12.30 -6.80
CA ASP A 105 -0.09 -12.44 -8.25
C ASP A 105 -1.52 -12.61 -8.79
N VAL A 106 -2.38 -13.36 -8.11
CA VAL A 106 -3.81 -13.48 -8.43
C VAL A 106 -4.50 -12.12 -8.33
N PHE A 107 -4.26 -11.39 -7.24
CA PHE A 107 -4.81 -10.04 -7.07
C PHE A 107 -4.33 -9.08 -8.16
N ILE A 108 -3.04 -9.07 -8.51
CA ILE A 108 -2.52 -8.17 -9.54
C ILE A 108 -3.10 -8.50 -10.91
N LYS A 109 -3.24 -9.78 -11.27
CA LYS A 109 -3.90 -10.18 -12.52
C LYS A 109 -5.35 -9.71 -12.56
N TYR A 110 -6.07 -9.89 -11.46
CA TYR A 110 -7.44 -9.39 -11.31
C TYR A 110 -7.49 -7.86 -11.41
N TRP A 111 -6.59 -7.15 -10.72
CA TRP A 111 -6.49 -5.69 -10.79
C TRP A 111 -6.23 -5.20 -12.20
N ILE A 112 -5.27 -5.78 -12.93
CA ILE A 112 -4.96 -5.44 -14.32
C ILE A 112 -6.19 -5.64 -15.21
N SER A 113 -6.86 -6.78 -15.09
CA SER A 113 -8.03 -7.13 -15.92
C SER A 113 -9.24 -6.23 -15.68
N HIS A 114 -9.51 -5.87 -14.42
CA HIS A 114 -10.76 -5.21 -14.03
C HIS A 114 -10.60 -3.70 -13.74
N PHE A 115 -9.46 -3.25 -13.24
CA PHE A 115 -9.29 -1.89 -12.72
C PHE A 115 -8.10 -1.13 -13.35
N GLY A 116 -7.11 -1.84 -13.89
CA GLY A 116 -5.87 -1.23 -14.42
C GLY A 116 -6.06 -0.32 -15.63
N PHE A 117 -7.21 -0.42 -16.31
CA PHE A 117 -7.52 0.31 -17.55
C PHE A 117 -8.88 1.02 -17.52
N ASN A 118 -9.35 1.45 -16.34
CA ASN A 118 -10.61 2.20 -16.18
C ASN A 118 -10.48 3.45 -15.27
N ASP A 119 -9.27 4.03 -15.19
CA ASP A 119 -8.93 5.16 -14.31
C ASP A 119 -9.04 4.87 -12.79
N SER A 120 -9.05 3.59 -12.39
CA SER A 120 -8.86 3.21 -10.99
C SER A 120 -7.42 3.47 -10.54
N ILE A 121 -7.26 3.69 -9.24
CA ILE A 121 -6.00 4.09 -8.62
C ILE A 121 -5.64 3.09 -7.53
N LEU A 122 -4.45 2.49 -7.65
CA LEU A 122 -3.86 1.63 -6.64
C LEU A 122 -2.88 2.42 -5.78
N VAL A 123 -3.04 2.38 -4.47
CA VAL A 123 -2.14 3.02 -3.50
C VAL A 123 -1.68 2.00 -2.46
N TYR A 124 -0.37 1.88 -2.26
CA TYR A 124 0.18 1.17 -1.11
C TYR A 124 0.41 2.15 0.05
N ASN A 125 -0.24 1.93 1.19
CA ASN A 125 -0.18 2.76 2.39
C ASN A 125 0.44 1.96 3.55
N THR A 126 1.77 2.00 3.64
CA THR A 126 2.59 1.08 4.45
C THR A 126 3.38 1.82 5.52
N GLY A 127 3.76 1.09 6.58
CA GLY A 127 4.72 1.56 7.60
C GLY A 127 6.17 1.60 7.10
N ARG A 128 6.49 1.00 5.94
CA ARG A 128 7.85 1.02 5.38
C ARG A 128 8.33 2.43 5.10
N ASN A 129 9.64 2.66 5.30
CA ASN A 129 10.31 3.84 4.75
C ASN A 129 10.64 3.66 3.25
N LEU A 130 11.11 4.72 2.60
CA LEU A 130 11.40 4.70 1.16
C LEU A 130 12.42 3.63 0.75
N LYS A 131 13.48 3.43 1.55
CA LYS A 131 14.50 2.41 1.28
C LYS A 131 13.92 1.00 1.35
N GLU A 132 13.11 0.72 2.38
CA GLU A 132 12.44 -0.57 2.56
C GLU A 132 11.39 -0.85 1.49
N TYR A 133 10.71 0.20 1.01
CA TYR A 133 9.79 0.09 -0.12
C TYR A 133 10.54 -0.21 -1.42
N ILE A 134 11.63 0.51 -1.73
CA ILE A 134 12.43 0.28 -2.94
C ILE A 134 12.96 -1.16 -3.01
N GLU A 135 13.37 -1.73 -1.87
CA GLU A 135 13.79 -3.13 -1.83
C GLU A 135 12.61 -4.08 -2.13
N ALA A 136 11.45 -3.86 -1.50
CA ALA A 136 10.26 -4.66 -1.75
C ALA A 136 9.73 -4.50 -3.18
N SER A 137 9.81 -3.31 -3.77
CA SER A 137 9.21 -2.98 -5.07
C SER A 137 9.81 -3.79 -6.23
N LYS A 138 11.01 -4.37 -6.04
CA LYS A 138 11.58 -5.37 -6.96
C LYS A 138 10.62 -6.53 -7.22
N ASN A 139 9.77 -6.89 -6.27
CA ASN A 139 8.80 -7.98 -6.38
C ASN A 139 7.35 -7.50 -6.60
N LEU A 140 7.08 -6.21 -6.47
CA LEU A 140 5.73 -5.65 -6.56
C LEU A 140 5.38 -5.17 -7.97
N PHE A 141 4.08 -5.11 -8.25
CA PHE A 141 3.51 -4.28 -9.30
C PHE A 141 3.57 -2.80 -8.88
N GLU A 142 3.98 -1.91 -9.80
CA GLU A 142 4.08 -0.48 -9.51
C GLU A 142 2.69 0.14 -9.31
N PRO A 143 2.37 0.66 -8.11
CA PRO A 143 1.09 1.32 -7.84
C PRO A 143 1.05 2.72 -8.48
N ASP A 144 -0.08 3.40 -8.40
CA ASP A 144 -0.21 4.79 -8.87
C ASP A 144 0.45 5.79 -7.91
N ALA A 145 0.36 5.50 -6.61
CA ALA A 145 1.05 6.22 -5.56
C ALA A 145 1.46 5.28 -4.43
N ILE A 146 2.40 5.76 -3.61
CA ILE A 146 2.76 5.14 -2.34
C ILE A 146 2.64 6.17 -1.23
N VAL A 147 2.16 5.71 -0.09
CA VAL A 147 2.12 6.44 1.17
C VAL A 147 2.95 5.63 2.17
N LEU A 148 4.00 6.26 2.69
CA LEU A 148 5.05 5.62 3.47
C LEU A 148 5.09 6.16 4.91
N VAL A 149 5.78 5.42 5.78
CA VAL A 149 6.00 5.78 7.20
C VAL A 149 4.67 6.15 7.87
N LEU A 150 3.71 5.23 7.81
CA LEU A 150 2.38 5.38 8.43
C LEU A 150 1.62 6.65 8.01
N GLY A 151 1.75 7.06 6.75
CA GLY A 151 1.05 8.26 6.28
C GLY A 151 1.89 9.51 6.23
N ASN A 152 3.17 9.51 6.62
CA ASN A 152 3.96 10.74 6.70
C ASN A 152 4.46 11.24 5.34
N TYR A 153 4.59 10.36 4.35
CA TYR A 153 5.13 10.75 3.04
C TYR A 153 4.32 10.14 1.92
N ALA A 154 3.96 10.95 0.92
CA ALA A 154 3.28 10.50 -0.28
C ALA A 154 4.20 10.69 -1.49
N TYR A 155 4.22 9.70 -2.38
CA TYR A 155 4.98 9.73 -3.62
C TYR A 155 4.13 9.29 -4.80
N VAL A 156 4.41 9.84 -5.98
CA VAL A 156 3.95 9.33 -7.29
C VAL A 156 5.17 9.00 -8.14
N PHE A 157 5.00 8.23 -9.20
CA PHE A 157 6.14 7.80 -10.04
C PHE A 157 6.28 8.65 -11.30
N ASN A 158 7.52 8.98 -11.66
CA ASN A 158 7.85 9.61 -12.95
C ASN A 158 7.82 8.59 -14.11
N GLU A 159 8.14 9.06 -15.32
CA GLU A 159 8.21 8.21 -16.52
C GLU A 159 9.27 7.10 -16.43
N LEU A 160 10.29 7.26 -15.58
CA LEU A 160 11.32 6.24 -15.31
C LEU A 160 10.93 5.27 -14.19
N GLY A 161 9.80 5.50 -13.50
CA GLY A 161 9.37 4.66 -12.37
C GLY A 161 10.01 5.05 -11.05
N GLU A 162 10.62 6.23 -10.99
CA GLU A 162 11.24 6.74 -9.78
C GLU A 162 10.19 7.47 -8.92
N PRO A 163 10.16 7.24 -7.60
CA PRO A 163 9.22 7.89 -6.70
C PRO A 163 9.58 9.37 -6.50
N ILE A 164 8.65 10.26 -6.85
CA ILE A 164 8.70 11.71 -6.63
C ILE A 164 7.85 12.06 -5.40
N ILE A 165 8.48 12.70 -4.42
CA ILE A 165 7.79 13.19 -3.22
C ILE A 165 6.74 14.23 -3.56
N GLN A 166 5.61 14.19 -2.86
CA GLN A 166 4.52 15.15 -3.01
C GLN A 166 4.65 16.26 -1.96
N GLU A 167 5.26 17.37 -2.34
CA GLU A 167 5.54 18.52 -1.45
C GLU A 167 4.27 19.21 -0.94
N ASP A 168 3.20 19.22 -1.73
CA ASP A 168 1.89 19.72 -1.34
C ASP A 168 1.32 18.94 -0.13
N TYR A 169 1.58 17.62 -0.07
CA TYR A 169 1.22 16.81 1.08
C TYR A 169 2.02 17.16 2.34
N GLN A 170 3.30 17.49 2.18
CA GLN A 170 4.16 17.88 3.31
C GLN A 170 3.73 19.22 3.93
N VAL A 171 3.23 20.15 3.11
CA VAL A 171 2.61 21.39 3.63
C VAL A 171 1.39 21.06 4.46
N VAL A 172 0.49 20.22 3.95
CA VAL A 172 -0.72 19.79 4.66
C VAL A 172 -0.37 19.14 6.00
N LEU A 173 0.58 18.20 6.02
CA LEU A 173 0.99 17.55 7.25
C LEU A 173 1.49 18.54 8.30
N ARG A 174 2.34 19.50 7.92
CA ARG A 174 2.83 20.54 8.83
C ARG A 174 1.71 21.36 9.47
N ASP A 175 0.66 21.67 8.70
CA ASP A 175 -0.48 22.46 9.20
C ASP A 175 -1.38 21.68 10.17
N PHE A 176 -1.38 20.33 10.09
CA PHE A 176 -2.19 19.47 10.96
C PHE A 176 -1.48 19.00 12.23
N ILE A 177 -0.18 19.25 12.36
CA ILE A 177 0.62 18.75 13.47
C ILE A 177 0.56 19.71 14.66
N ASP A 178 0.52 19.13 15.85
CA ASP A 178 0.52 19.87 17.10
C ASP A 178 1.80 20.73 17.18
N PRO A 179 1.72 22.06 17.39
CA PRO A 179 2.90 22.92 17.47
C PRO A 179 3.83 22.56 18.63
N ASP A 180 3.35 21.86 19.66
CA ASP A 180 4.19 21.39 20.77
C ASP A 180 4.92 20.07 20.44
N TRP A 181 4.57 19.40 19.32
CA TRP A 181 5.21 18.16 18.88
C TRP A 181 6.66 18.37 18.44
N ASP A 182 7.54 17.54 19.00
CA ASP A 182 8.95 17.46 18.64
C ASP A 182 9.41 16.03 18.91
N SER A 183 9.66 15.29 17.83
CA SER A 183 9.99 13.88 17.91
C SER A 183 11.26 13.61 18.73
N GLN A 184 12.22 14.54 18.74
CA GLN A 184 13.49 14.34 19.46
C GLN A 184 13.29 14.58 20.95
N PHE A 185 12.52 15.61 21.29
CA PHE A 185 12.11 15.89 22.65
C PHE A 185 11.29 14.73 23.24
N PHE A 186 10.26 14.27 22.51
CA PHE A 186 9.41 13.15 22.96
C PHE A 186 10.23 11.87 23.13
N SER A 187 11.09 11.53 22.17
CA SER A 187 11.97 10.35 22.27
C SER A 187 12.86 10.43 23.52
N SER A 188 13.47 11.59 23.79
CA SER A 188 14.36 11.78 24.94
C SER A 188 13.62 11.64 26.28
N LEU A 189 12.41 12.21 26.37
CA LEU A 189 11.56 12.07 27.56
C LEU A 189 11.15 10.62 27.80
N ILE A 190 10.80 9.89 26.74
CA ILE A 190 10.32 8.52 26.86
C ILE A 190 11.45 7.58 27.27
N LEU A 191 12.62 7.69 26.63
CA LEU A 191 13.81 6.92 26.98
C LEU A 191 14.20 7.16 28.45
N SER A 192 14.24 8.42 28.90
CA SER A 192 14.64 8.76 30.27
C SER A 192 13.60 8.38 31.32
N LYS A 193 12.32 8.72 31.11
CA LYS A 193 11.25 8.48 32.11
C LYS A 193 10.98 7.00 32.34
N PHE A 194 11.03 6.21 31.27
CA PHE A 194 10.69 4.78 31.33
C PHE A 194 11.92 3.88 31.37
N GLU A 195 13.13 4.45 31.40
CA GLU A 195 14.40 3.70 31.41
C GLU A 195 14.46 2.67 30.27
N ILE A 196 13.97 3.05 29.09
CA ILE A 196 13.99 2.19 27.89
C ILE A 196 15.42 2.18 27.35
N ASN A 197 15.97 1.00 27.07
CA ASN A 197 17.30 0.89 26.45
C ASN A 197 17.31 1.65 25.10
N PRO A 198 18.20 2.65 24.90
CA PRO A 198 18.32 3.36 23.64
C PRO A 198 18.56 2.47 22.42
N ASP A 199 19.12 1.26 22.58
CA ASP A 199 19.30 0.31 21.49
C ASP A 199 17.98 -0.18 20.87
N PHE A 200 16.86 -0.04 21.60
CA PHE A 200 15.52 -0.35 21.09
C PHE A 200 14.98 0.75 20.17
N LEU A 201 15.58 1.94 20.17
CA LEU A 201 15.19 3.02 19.27
C LEU A 201 15.67 2.70 17.85
N ARG A 202 14.72 2.41 16.95
CA ARG A 202 15.02 2.05 15.55
C ARG A 202 15.29 3.29 14.71
N PHE A 203 14.41 4.29 14.79
CA PHE A 203 14.60 5.57 14.11
C PHE A 203 13.73 6.66 14.75
N ILE A 204 14.11 7.91 14.48
CA ILE A 204 13.25 9.06 14.73
C ILE A 204 13.04 9.82 13.42
N ASP A 205 11.78 9.95 13.04
CA ASP A 205 11.27 10.74 11.92
C ASP A 205 10.54 11.97 12.51
N PRO A 206 10.46 13.12 11.79
CA PRO A 206 9.77 14.31 12.29
C PRO A 206 8.36 14.04 12.80
N TYR A 207 7.68 13.00 12.32
CA TYR A 207 6.28 12.69 12.67
C TYR A 207 6.08 11.26 13.20
N ASN A 208 7.16 10.51 13.48
CA ASN A 208 7.09 9.16 14.03
C ASN A 208 8.37 8.80 14.80
N ILE A 209 8.22 8.31 16.02
CA ILE A 209 9.30 7.70 16.79
C ILE A 209 9.04 6.19 16.79
N CYS A 210 9.96 5.41 16.26
CA CYS A 210 9.79 3.97 16.14
C CYS A 210 10.81 3.23 17.02
N PHE A 211 10.29 2.40 17.91
CA PHE A 211 11.08 1.45 18.69
C PHE A 211 10.81 0.03 18.23
N ILE A 212 11.82 -0.84 18.32
CA ILE A 212 11.66 -2.30 18.34
C ILE A 212 11.93 -2.74 19.77
N ILE A 213 10.88 -3.11 20.50
CA ILE A 213 10.94 -3.37 21.95
C ILE A 213 10.60 -4.84 22.23
N PRO A 214 11.39 -5.55 23.04
CA PRO A 214 11.05 -6.89 23.52
C PRO A 214 9.71 -6.95 24.24
N ASP A 215 8.97 -8.04 24.04
CA ASP A 215 7.63 -8.26 24.59
C ASP A 215 7.58 -8.03 26.11
N GLU A 216 8.59 -8.57 26.83
CA GLU A 216 8.69 -8.46 28.29
C GLU A 216 8.80 -7.02 28.77
N VAL A 217 9.50 -6.16 28.03
CA VAL A 217 9.68 -4.74 28.36
C VAL A 217 8.45 -3.95 27.95
N LEU A 218 7.95 -4.21 26.74
CA LEU A 218 6.81 -3.48 26.19
C LEU A 218 5.57 -3.67 27.05
N PHE A 219 5.17 -4.92 27.33
CA PHE A 219 3.90 -5.17 28.02
C PHE A 219 3.92 -4.73 29.49
N GLN A 220 5.09 -4.57 30.11
CA GLN A 220 5.22 -3.99 31.45
C GLN A 220 4.99 -2.47 31.45
N LYS A 221 5.39 -1.77 30.38
CA LYS A 221 5.43 -0.30 30.34
C LYS A 221 4.39 0.34 29.43
N LEU A 222 3.73 -0.43 28.56
CA LEU A 222 2.91 0.09 27.46
C LEU A 222 1.78 1.00 27.92
N ASP A 223 1.05 0.62 28.97
CA ASP A 223 -0.10 1.41 29.44
C ASP A 223 0.37 2.74 30.06
N GLU A 224 1.47 2.73 30.82
CA GLU A 224 2.07 3.94 31.37
C GLU A 224 2.63 4.85 30.27
N ILE A 225 3.28 4.28 29.24
CA ILE A 225 3.76 5.04 28.08
C ILE A 225 2.57 5.68 27.35
N LYS A 226 1.50 4.92 27.08
CA LYS A 226 0.28 5.43 26.43
C LYS A 226 -0.35 6.56 27.21
N GLU A 227 -0.48 6.41 28.53
CA GLU A 227 -1.04 7.45 29.39
C GLU A 227 -0.15 8.70 29.40
N PHE A 228 1.17 8.53 29.50
CA PHE A 228 2.13 9.62 29.50
C PHE A 228 2.13 10.41 28.20
N VAL A 229 2.21 9.76 27.03
CA VAL A 229 2.26 10.48 25.75
C VAL A 229 0.92 11.11 25.37
N LYS A 230 -0.20 10.52 25.83
CA LYS A 230 -1.53 11.09 25.67
C LYS A 230 -1.77 12.25 26.62
N ASN A 231 -1.12 12.23 27.79
CA ASN A 231 -1.11 13.31 28.79
C ASN A 231 -2.51 13.88 29.07
N PRO A 232 -3.46 13.06 29.56
CA PRO A 232 -4.84 13.48 29.76
C PRO A 232 -4.99 14.67 30.72
N ASN A 233 -4.04 14.82 31.65
CA ASN A 233 -3.97 15.91 32.62
C ASN A 233 -3.42 17.22 32.02
N LYS A 234 -2.96 17.20 30.76
CA LYS A 234 -2.39 18.35 30.04
C LYS A 234 -1.22 19.00 30.79
N GLU A 235 -0.35 18.18 31.36
CA GLU A 235 0.87 18.64 32.02
C GLU A 235 1.87 19.15 30.97
N ARG A 236 2.63 20.19 31.33
CA ARG A 236 3.68 20.75 30.46
C ARG A 236 5.05 20.24 30.87
N TYR A 237 5.82 19.82 29.87
CA TYR A 237 7.19 19.34 30.00
C TYR A 237 8.07 20.30 29.21
N GLU A 238 8.98 21.01 29.89
CA GLU A 238 9.81 22.07 29.29
C GLU A 238 9.00 23.08 28.45
N GLY A 239 7.81 23.43 28.93
CA GLY A 239 6.91 24.37 28.27
C GLY A 239 6.04 23.77 27.17
N ARG A 240 6.20 22.50 26.80
CA ARG A 240 5.45 21.80 25.75
C ARG A 240 4.38 20.86 26.32
N LEU A 241 3.23 20.74 25.67
CA LEU A 241 2.25 19.69 25.96
C LEU A 241 2.61 18.41 25.20
N LEU A 242 2.63 17.29 25.93
CA LEU A 242 2.62 16.00 25.26
C LEU A 242 1.21 15.72 24.75
N ASN A 243 1.09 15.31 23.49
CA ASN A 243 -0.19 14.98 22.87
C ASN A 243 0.04 14.06 21.66
N ALA A 244 0.21 12.77 21.96
CA ALA A 244 0.53 11.76 20.97
C ALA A 244 -0.24 10.46 21.21
N LYS A 245 -0.17 9.56 20.23
CA LYS A 245 -0.70 8.20 20.32
C LYS A 245 0.41 7.19 20.12
N CYS A 246 0.22 6.02 20.71
CA CYS A 246 1.02 4.84 20.45
C CYS A 246 0.29 3.91 19.48
N ILE A 247 1.03 3.36 18.53
CA ILE A 247 0.62 2.24 17.69
C ILE A 247 1.58 1.09 18.03
N VAL A 248 1.02 -0.09 18.27
CA VAL A 248 1.80 -1.31 18.49
C VAL A 248 1.49 -2.27 17.36
N SER A 249 2.51 -2.82 16.71
CA SER A 249 2.36 -3.87 15.71
C SER A 249 3.45 -4.90 15.87
N ARG A 250 3.16 -6.17 15.58
CA ARG A 250 4.16 -7.24 15.67
C ARG A 250 4.88 -7.45 14.34
N GLN A 251 4.14 -7.32 13.23
CA GLN A 251 4.61 -7.64 11.88
C GLN A 251 5.34 -9.00 11.86
N TYR A 252 6.63 -9.01 11.52
CA TYR A 252 7.50 -10.19 11.35
C TYR A 252 8.41 -10.47 12.55
N CYS A 253 8.30 -9.71 13.64
CA CYS A 253 9.17 -9.87 14.81
C CYS A 253 8.75 -11.06 15.69
N ILE A 254 9.75 -11.80 16.19
CA ILE A 254 9.58 -12.87 17.17
C ILE A 254 10.00 -12.31 18.54
N ASN A 255 9.10 -12.37 19.52
CA ASN A 255 9.32 -11.85 20.89
C ASN A 255 9.59 -10.34 21.03
N GLU A 256 9.33 -9.57 19.97
CA GLU A 256 9.43 -8.11 19.97
C GLU A 256 8.22 -7.52 19.22
N HIS A 257 7.96 -6.24 19.46
CA HIS A 257 6.98 -5.45 18.72
C HIS A 257 7.56 -4.11 18.31
N PHE A 258 7.01 -3.56 17.23
CA PHE A 258 7.14 -2.15 16.93
C PHE A 258 6.25 -1.35 17.87
N LEU A 259 6.84 -0.40 18.58
CA LEU A 259 6.13 0.66 19.28
C LEU A 259 6.38 1.97 18.54
N GLU A 260 5.33 2.49 17.91
CA GLU A 260 5.38 3.73 17.14
C GLU A 260 4.63 4.84 17.89
N ILE A 261 5.26 6.00 18.02
CA ILE A 261 4.72 7.15 18.74
C ILE A 261 4.66 8.32 17.76
N LEU A 262 3.45 8.81 17.55
CA LEU A 262 3.15 9.80 16.53
C LEU A 262 2.16 10.85 17.05
N PRO A 263 2.13 12.05 16.44
CA PRO A 263 1.12 13.06 16.75
C PRO A 263 -0.29 12.46 16.66
N ILE A 264 -1.22 12.94 17.49
CA ILE A 264 -2.62 12.46 17.45
C ILE A 264 -3.23 12.58 16.05
N SER A 265 -2.93 13.67 15.35
CA SER A 265 -3.43 13.97 14.01
C SER A 265 -2.75 13.18 12.90
N ALA A 266 -1.54 12.67 13.12
CA ALA A 266 -0.80 11.88 12.12
C ALA A 266 -1.39 10.47 11.95
N GLY A 267 -0.98 9.74 10.92
CA GLY A 267 -1.39 8.37 10.67
C GLY A 267 -1.89 8.12 9.24
N LYS A 268 -2.14 6.85 8.93
CA LYS A 268 -2.45 6.38 7.57
C LYS A 268 -3.71 7.04 6.98
N HIS A 269 -4.65 7.51 7.80
CA HIS A 269 -5.87 8.19 7.34
C HIS A 269 -5.58 9.51 6.60
N LEU A 270 -4.50 10.22 6.93
CA LEU A 270 -4.13 11.45 6.22
C LEU A 270 -3.71 11.14 4.77
N GLY A 271 -2.98 10.03 4.58
CA GLY A 271 -2.63 9.54 3.26
C GLY A 271 -3.85 9.16 2.42
N LEU A 272 -4.84 8.50 3.03
CA LEU A 272 -6.13 8.22 2.38
C LEU A 272 -6.81 9.51 1.90
N ILE A 273 -6.96 10.51 2.78
CA ILE A 273 -7.64 11.77 2.45
C ILE A 273 -6.87 12.53 1.37
N TYR A 274 -5.54 12.53 1.44
CA TYR A 274 -4.69 13.12 0.41
C TYR A 274 -4.88 12.45 -0.95
N CYS A 275 -4.84 11.11 -1.01
CA CYS A 275 -5.07 10.37 -2.25
C CYS A 275 -6.46 10.61 -2.83
N GLN A 276 -7.51 10.65 -2.00
CA GLN A 276 -8.86 11.01 -2.44
C GLN A 276 -8.89 12.37 -3.13
N ARG A 277 -8.31 13.40 -2.50
CA ARG A 277 -8.26 14.76 -3.08
C ARG A 277 -7.42 14.81 -4.36
N LYS A 278 -6.23 14.21 -4.32
CA LYS A 278 -5.27 14.24 -5.44
C LYS A 278 -5.84 13.60 -6.70
N PHE A 279 -6.51 12.45 -6.54
CA PHE A 279 -6.99 11.65 -7.65
C PHE A 279 -8.49 11.85 -7.95
N GLY A 280 -9.18 12.71 -7.20
CA GLY A 280 -10.59 13.04 -7.44
C GLY A 280 -11.57 11.91 -7.06
N PHE A 281 -11.30 11.22 -5.95
CA PHE A 281 -12.16 10.17 -5.40
C PHE A 281 -12.89 10.66 -4.14
N THR A 282 -14.04 10.05 -3.88
CA THR A 282 -14.90 10.29 -2.72
C THR A 282 -15.01 9.02 -1.89
N ASN A 283 -15.75 9.03 -0.79
CA ASN A 283 -15.91 7.83 0.03
C ASN A 283 -16.60 6.68 -0.73
N ASP A 284 -17.51 7.00 -1.65
CA ASP A 284 -18.37 6.03 -2.34
C ASP A 284 -17.63 5.19 -3.39
N ASN A 285 -16.47 5.67 -3.84
CA ASN A 285 -15.59 4.98 -4.79
C ASN A 285 -14.19 4.74 -4.22
N THR A 286 -14.05 4.75 -2.89
CA THR A 286 -12.81 4.41 -2.20
C THR A 286 -12.97 3.15 -1.37
N MET A 287 -12.04 2.22 -1.53
CA MET A 287 -11.90 1.03 -0.71
C MET A 287 -10.54 1.04 0.00
N ILE A 288 -10.52 0.53 1.23
CA ILE A 288 -9.29 0.33 1.99
C ILE A 288 -9.13 -1.10 2.45
N ALA A 289 -7.89 -1.54 2.67
CA ALA A 289 -7.59 -2.86 3.23
C ALA A 289 -6.45 -2.78 4.24
N GLY A 290 -6.53 -3.58 5.29
CA GLY A 290 -5.51 -3.63 6.35
C GLY A 290 -5.60 -4.90 7.21
N ASP A 291 -4.59 -5.11 8.04
CA ASP A 291 -4.43 -6.30 8.87
C ASP A 291 -4.09 -6.00 10.35
N SER A 292 -3.73 -4.76 10.70
CA SER A 292 -3.16 -4.48 12.02
C SER A 292 -3.67 -3.18 12.67
N LEU A 293 -3.16 -2.87 13.87
CA LEU A 293 -3.56 -1.68 14.62
C LEU A 293 -3.19 -0.37 13.93
N ASN A 294 -2.19 -0.37 13.04
CA ASN A 294 -1.78 0.82 12.31
C ASN A 294 -2.79 1.23 11.22
N ASP A 295 -3.75 0.36 10.89
CA ASP A 295 -4.81 0.60 9.92
C ASP A 295 -6.12 1.10 10.56
N ILE A 296 -6.21 1.10 11.89
CA ILE A 296 -7.45 1.41 12.61
C ILE A 296 -7.97 2.81 12.28
N ASP A 297 -7.10 3.79 12.08
CA ASP A 297 -7.53 5.16 11.77
C ASP A 297 -8.19 5.25 10.38
N VAL A 298 -7.64 4.54 9.38
CA VAL A 298 -8.25 4.37 8.05
C VAL A 298 -9.54 3.56 8.15
N LEU A 299 -9.54 2.47 8.92
CA LEU A 299 -10.71 1.63 9.17
C LEU A 299 -11.82 2.35 9.99
N LYS A 300 -11.54 3.51 10.60
CA LYS A 300 -12.59 4.36 11.19
C LYS A 300 -13.25 5.27 10.16
N HIS A 301 -12.61 5.47 9.00
CA HIS A 301 -13.11 6.37 7.97
C HIS A 301 -14.38 5.78 7.30
N PRO A 302 -15.34 6.64 6.87
CA PRO A 302 -16.58 6.23 6.20
C PRO A 302 -16.41 5.73 4.75
N VAL A 303 -15.29 5.06 4.43
CA VAL A 303 -15.06 4.36 3.14
C VAL A 303 -15.40 2.88 3.24
N TYR A 304 -15.57 2.16 2.15
CA TYR A 304 -15.65 0.69 2.22
C TYR A 304 -14.29 0.14 2.68
N GLY A 305 -14.27 -0.90 3.53
CA GLY A 305 -12.99 -1.41 4.04
C GLY A 305 -13.00 -2.89 4.34
N VAL A 306 -11.86 -3.52 4.09
CA VAL A 306 -11.63 -4.95 4.29
C VAL A 306 -10.60 -5.16 5.39
N LEU A 307 -10.93 -5.99 6.37
CA LEU A 307 -9.97 -6.59 7.27
C LEU A 307 -9.68 -7.99 6.74
N VAL A 308 -8.41 -8.28 6.45
CA VAL A 308 -8.01 -9.59 5.89
C VAL A 308 -8.10 -10.69 6.95
N GLY A 309 -8.34 -11.94 6.57
CA GLY A 309 -8.56 -13.04 7.51
C GLY A 309 -7.37 -13.34 8.43
N ASN A 310 -6.15 -13.01 7.99
CA ASN A 310 -4.93 -13.10 8.80
C ASN A 310 -4.65 -11.85 9.67
N SER A 311 -5.62 -10.95 9.82
CA SER A 311 -5.49 -9.75 10.66
C SER A 311 -5.08 -10.12 12.09
N GLU A 312 -4.27 -9.26 12.71
CA GLU A 312 -3.80 -9.42 14.08
C GLU A 312 -4.96 -9.49 15.10
N PRO A 313 -4.82 -10.25 16.21
CA PRO A 313 -5.89 -10.40 17.19
C PRO A 313 -6.46 -9.06 17.71
N LEU A 314 -5.59 -8.10 17.98
CA LEU A 314 -5.99 -6.81 18.55
C LEU A 314 -6.87 -5.97 17.61
N VAL A 315 -6.63 -6.01 16.28
CA VAL A 315 -7.51 -5.30 15.33
C VAL A 315 -8.85 -6.03 15.15
N LYS A 316 -8.85 -7.37 15.21
CA LYS A 316 -10.09 -8.17 15.20
C LYS A 316 -10.96 -7.89 16.43
N GLU A 317 -10.34 -7.81 17.61
CA GLU A 317 -11.03 -7.41 18.85
C GLU A 317 -11.59 -5.98 18.74
N TRP A 318 -10.81 -5.04 18.19
CA TRP A 318 -11.28 -3.69 17.93
C TRP A 318 -12.51 -3.66 17.01
N TYR A 319 -12.48 -4.46 15.93
CA TYR A 319 -13.59 -4.58 14.99
C TYR A 319 -14.83 -5.16 15.65
N ALA A 320 -14.68 -6.25 16.41
CA ALA A 320 -15.78 -6.93 17.11
C ALA A 320 -16.48 -6.05 18.16
N LYS A 321 -15.76 -5.12 18.79
CA LYS A 321 -16.34 -4.15 19.75
C LYS A 321 -17.34 -3.19 19.10
N LYS A 322 -17.15 -2.85 17.82
CA LYS A 322 -18.05 -1.95 17.08
C LYS A 322 -18.03 -2.29 15.59
N PRO A 323 -18.80 -3.31 15.16
CA PRO A 323 -18.96 -3.63 13.75
C PRO A 323 -19.53 -2.43 12.99
N ARG A 324 -19.14 -2.28 11.72
CA ARG A 324 -19.59 -1.18 10.86
C ARG A 324 -20.08 -1.77 9.55
N ALA A 325 -21.22 -1.29 9.04
CA ALA A 325 -21.83 -1.83 7.83
C ALA A 325 -20.90 -1.70 6.60
N ASN A 326 -20.10 -0.63 6.53
CA ASN A 326 -19.13 -0.40 5.46
C ASN A 326 -17.78 -1.10 5.70
N LYS A 327 -17.73 -2.10 6.58
CA LYS A 327 -16.52 -2.85 6.88
C LYS A 327 -16.80 -4.33 6.82
N TYR A 328 -15.89 -5.04 6.16
CA TYR A 328 -15.99 -6.45 5.90
C TYR A 328 -14.77 -7.16 6.49
N LEU A 329 -14.99 -8.16 7.35
CA LEU A 329 -13.95 -9.06 7.82
C LEU A 329 -13.99 -10.31 6.95
N SER A 330 -12.97 -10.48 6.11
CA SER A 330 -12.87 -11.64 5.21
C SER A 330 -12.40 -12.89 5.96
N THR A 331 -12.85 -14.05 5.50
CA THR A 331 -12.28 -15.35 5.91
C THR A 331 -11.05 -15.73 5.09
N LEU A 332 -10.86 -15.11 3.92
CA LEU A 332 -9.67 -15.28 3.08
C LEU A 332 -8.51 -14.48 3.66
N THR A 333 -7.28 -14.84 3.32
CA THR A 333 -6.08 -14.18 3.81
C THR A 333 -5.46 -13.29 2.73
N MET A 334 -4.75 -12.27 3.17
CA MET A 334 -3.92 -11.40 2.35
C MET A 334 -4.65 -10.90 1.09
N ALA A 335 -4.00 -10.91 -0.07
CA ALA A 335 -4.53 -10.33 -1.29
C ALA A 335 -5.78 -11.07 -1.84
N TYR A 336 -6.02 -12.32 -1.45
CA TYR A 336 -7.29 -13.00 -1.76
C TYR A 336 -8.48 -12.28 -1.09
N ALA A 337 -8.32 -11.82 0.16
CA ALA A 337 -9.34 -11.03 0.83
C ALA A 337 -9.52 -9.64 0.21
N VAL A 338 -8.42 -9.00 -0.24
CA VAL A 338 -8.51 -7.70 -0.92
C VAL A 338 -9.26 -7.85 -2.25
N LYS A 339 -8.97 -8.90 -3.03
CA LYS A 339 -9.72 -9.24 -4.23
C LYS A 339 -11.22 -9.44 -3.94
N GLU A 340 -11.56 -10.30 -2.96
CA GLU A 340 -12.96 -10.53 -2.55
C GLU A 340 -13.64 -9.22 -2.15
N GLY A 341 -12.93 -8.36 -1.43
CA GLY A 341 -13.43 -7.06 -1.04
C GLY A 341 -13.77 -6.16 -2.22
N LEU A 342 -12.94 -6.14 -3.26
CA LEU A 342 -13.21 -5.39 -4.48
C LEU A 342 -14.45 -5.94 -5.20
N GLU A 343 -14.58 -7.26 -5.32
CA GLU A 343 -15.75 -7.93 -5.91
C GLU A 343 -17.05 -7.49 -5.21
N LYS A 344 -17.08 -7.55 -3.88
CA LYS A 344 -18.25 -7.08 -3.10
C LYS A 344 -18.48 -5.59 -3.24
N PHE A 345 -17.42 -4.79 -3.25
CA PHE A 345 -17.53 -3.34 -3.35
C PHE A 345 -18.12 -2.88 -4.69
N VAL A 346 -17.84 -3.60 -5.78
CA VAL A 346 -18.44 -3.31 -7.09
C VAL A 346 -19.87 -3.85 -7.18
N GLU A 347 -20.17 -5.00 -6.59
CA GLU A 347 -21.53 -5.59 -6.55
C GLU A 347 -22.53 -4.73 -5.74
N ASP A 348 -22.14 -4.29 -4.54
CA ASP A 348 -23.00 -3.51 -3.62
C ASP A 348 -23.39 -2.13 -4.17
N SER A 349 -22.72 -1.66 -5.23
CA SER A 349 -22.97 -0.35 -5.84
C SER A 349 -24.16 -0.34 -6.81
N PHE A 350 -24.82 -1.49 -7.01
CA PHE A 350 -25.97 -1.65 -7.91
C PHE A 350 -27.32 -1.76 -7.18
N ILE A 351 -27.37 -1.46 -5.88
CA ILE A 351 -28.61 -1.46 -5.06
C ILE A 351 -29.01 -0.05 -4.67
#